data_AF-A0A975IRQ8-F1
#
_entry.id   AF-A0A975IRQ8-F1
#
_cell.length_a   1.000
_cell.length_b   1.000
_cell.length_c   1.000
_cell.angle_alpha   90.00
_cell.angle_beta   90.00
_cell.angle_gamma   90.00
#
_symmetry.space_group_name_H-M   'P 1'
#
loop_
_entity.id
_entity.type
_entity.pdbx_description
1 polymer ?
#
loop_
_entity_poly.entity_id
_entity_poly.type
_entity_poly.pdbx_seq_one_letter_code
_entity_poly.pdbx_strand_id
1 'polypeptide(L)'
;MKFSAKNPRLRKAAKRYLQAKKMTLTDLTKKETELYSSTIDLYNGKGNSEGKGLTLNEIYAGYRKVHKGYANMSETDIECLKRGLFIQWYSMTEPNYLTGIAELDKNAELKIITELKKRIDQNKTDNELKWMLNHYLNWDFVFARFKNIAEFKKDENVVDLTNIKLKMVNRGQMGIYWNSIISRVGKGKSPP
;
A
#
# COMPACT_ATOMS: atom_id res chain seq x y z
N MET A 1 28.91 -6.52 28.62
CA MET A 1 28.06 -7.55 29.29
C MET A 1 27.23 -8.26 28.21
N LYS A 2 27.60 -9.50 27.84
CA LYS A 2 26.90 -10.28 26.81
C LYS A 2 25.75 -11.06 27.45
N PHE A 3 24.50 -10.71 27.17
CA PHE A 3 23.35 -11.54 27.56
C PHE A 3 23.32 -12.80 26.69
N SER A 4 23.89 -13.89 27.20
CA SER A 4 23.82 -15.22 26.60
C SER A 4 22.43 -15.82 26.84
N ALA A 5 21.52 -15.68 25.88
CA ALA A 5 20.20 -16.32 25.91
C ALA A 5 20.28 -17.85 25.71
N LYS A 6 20.67 -18.57 26.77
CA LYS A 6 20.72 -20.04 26.85
C LYS A 6 19.45 -20.69 27.42
N ASN A 7 18.37 -19.94 27.68
CA ASN A 7 17.14 -20.50 28.22
C ASN A 7 16.12 -20.86 27.11
N PRO A 8 15.81 -22.15 26.88
CA PRO A 8 14.86 -22.58 25.84
C PRO A 8 13.44 -22.04 26.03
N ARG A 9 13.02 -21.78 27.28
CA ARG A 9 11.70 -21.20 27.60
C ARG A 9 11.63 -19.73 27.19
N LEU A 10 12.71 -18.96 27.40
CA LEU A 10 12.81 -17.57 26.93
C LEU A 10 12.86 -17.49 25.40
N ARG A 11 13.50 -18.45 24.72
CA ARG A 11 13.46 -18.53 23.24
C ARG A 11 12.05 -18.84 22.73
N LYS A 12 11.32 -19.76 23.36
CA LYS A 12 9.94 -20.09 22.99
C LYS A 12 8.98 -18.92 23.26
N ALA A 13 9.16 -18.21 24.38
CA ALA A 13 8.40 -17.00 24.72
C ALA A 13 8.72 -15.83 23.78
N ALA A 14 9.99 -15.57 23.47
CA ALA A 14 10.40 -14.55 22.50
C ALA A 14 9.93 -14.89 21.09
N LYS A 15 9.98 -16.16 20.68
CA LYS A 15 9.45 -16.62 19.38
C LYS A 15 7.93 -16.53 19.31
N ARG A 16 7.21 -16.81 20.41
CA ARG A 16 5.76 -16.60 20.54
C ARG A 16 5.40 -15.11 20.59
N TYR A 17 6.19 -14.26 21.24
CA TYR A 17 6.04 -12.80 21.25
C TYR A 17 6.30 -12.20 19.86
N LEU A 18 7.33 -12.67 19.17
CA LEU A 18 7.63 -12.31 17.78
C LEU A 18 6.58 -12.85 16.79
N GLN A 19 6.02 -14.04 17.03
CA GLN A 19 4.88 -14.57 16.26
C GLN A 19 3.58 -13.83 16.55
N ALA A 20 3.34 -13.40 17.80
CA ALA A 20 2.18 -12.61 18.21
C ALA A 20 2.29 -11.14 17.76
N LYS A 21 3.48 -10.65 17.44
CA LYS A 21 3.73 -9.30 16.92
C LYS A 21 3.91 -9.29 15.40
N LYS A 22 3.26 -10.22 14.68
CA LYS A 22 3.11 -10.11 13.23
C LYS A 22 1.86 -9.25 12.97
N MET A 23 2.05 -8.05 12.42
CA MET A 23 0.93 -7.18 12.07
C MET A 23 -0.01 -7.90 11.12
N THR A 24 -1.30 -7.85 11.40
CA THR A 24 -2.35 -8.39 10.54
C THR A 24 -2.72 -7.37 9.45
N LEU A 25 -3.46 -7.80 8.42
CA LEU A 25 -4.04 -6.89 7.42
C LEU A 25 -4.87 -5.78 8.08
N THR A 26 -5.64 -6.13 9.11
CA THR A 26 -6.46 -5.18 9.88
C THR A 26 -5.60 -4.16 10.61
N ASP A 27 -4.51 -4.60 11.26
CA ASP A 27 -3.59 -3.69 11.95
C ASP A 27 -2.93 -2.71 10.98
N LEU A 28 -2.49 -3.22 9.82
CA LEU A 28 -1.90 -2.39 8.76
C LEU A 28 -2.90 -1.38 8.23
N THR A 29 -4.15 -1.81 8.00
CA THR A 29 -5.23 -0.93 7.52
C THR A 29 -5.56 0.17 8.52
N LYS A 30 -5.66 -0.20 9.81
CA LYS A 30 -5.90 0.77 10.89
C LYS A 30 -4.76 1.79 10.91
N LYS A 31 -3.51 1.32 10.85
CA LYS A 31 -2.36 2.21 10.88
C LYS A 31 -2.29 3.12 9.65
N GLU A 32 -2.55 2.60 8.46
CA GLU A 32 -2.66 3.38 7.22
C GLU A 32 -3.71 4.49 7.35
N THR A 33 -4.88 4.16 7.90
CA THR A 33 -5.97 5.12 8.11
C THR A 33 -5.57 6.23 9.09
N GLU A 34 -4.93 5.88 10.22
CA GLU A 34 -4.42 6.87 11.18
C GLU A 34 -3.40 7.84 10.55
N LEU A 35 -2.48 7.29 9.74
CA LEU A 35 -1.45 8.07 9.05
C LEU A 35 -2.07 9.02 8.02
N TYR A 36 -3.04 8.53 7.24
CA TYR A 36 -3.74 9.35 6.27
C TYR A 36 -4.53 10.48 6.95
N SER A 37 -5.29 10.19 8.01
CA SER A 37 -6.00 11.22 8.77
C SER A 37 -5.05 12.29 9.30
N SER A 38 -3.91 11.87 9.86
CA SER A 38 -2.88 12.81 10.35
C SER A 38 -2.30 13.68 9.21
N THR A 39 -2.15 13.11 8.01
CA THR A 39 -1.69 13.84 6.82
C THR A 39 -2.69 14.94 6.44
N ILE A 40 -3.98 14.59 6.39
CA ILE A 40 -5.04 15.53 6.04
C ILE A 40 -5.17 16.65 7.08
N ASP A 41 -5.02 16.34 8.37
CA ASP A 41 -5.05 17.35 9.43
C ASP A 41 -3.87 18.33 9.29
N LEU A 42 -2.66 17.84 9.02
CA LEU A 42 -1.50 18.69 8.74
C LEU A 42 -1.71 19.57 7.51
N TYR A 43 -2.19 18.99 6.41
CA TYR A 43 -2.44 19.72 5.16
C TYR A 43 -3.46 20.85 5.33
N ASN A 44 -4.52 20.61 6.10
CA ASN A 44 -5.57 21.61 6.35
C ASN A 44 -5.16 22.68 7.38
N GLY A 45 -3.90 22.74 7.79
CA GLY A 45 -3.43 23.69 8.80
C GLY A 45 -4.02 23.45 10.19
N LYS A 46 -4.63 22.27 10.43
CA LYS A 46 -5.08 21.84 11.76
C LYS A 46 -3.94 21.22 12.59
N GLY A 47 -2.70 21.38 12.10
CA GLY A 47 -1.50 20.88 12.76
C GLY A 47 -1.25 21.54 14.11
N ASN A 48 -1.22 20.72 15.16
CA ASN A 48 -0.60 20.97 16.46
C ASN A 48 -0.76 22.36 17.08
N SER A 49 -2.00 22.79 17.32
CA SER A 49 -2.26 23.82 18.34
C SER A 49 -1.92 23.33 19.77
N GLU A 50 -1.77 22.02 20.00
CA GLU A 50 -1.43 21.41 21.32
C GLU A 50 -0.25 20.42 21.32
N GLY A 51 0.50 20.26 20.21
CA GLY A 51 1.67 19.36 20.17
C GLY A 51 1.40 17.85 20.26
N LYS A 52 0.18 17.37 20.02
CA LYS A 52 -0.23 15.95 20.18
C LYS A 52 -0.32 15.12 18.89
N GLY A 53 -0.16 15.72 17.73
CA GLY A 53 -0.24 15.10 16.40
C GLY A 53 1.12 14.69 15.83
N LEU A 54 1.10 13.70 14.93
CA LEU A 54 2.31 13.23 14.24
C LEU A 54 2.90 14.33 13.37
N THR A 55 4.23 14.39 13.33
CA THR A 55 4.97 15.17 12.33
C THR A 55 4.95 14.48 10.97
N LEU A 56 5.21 15.23 9.91
CA LEU A 56 5.28 14.69 8.55
C LEU A 56 6.34 13.58 8.41
N ASN A 57 7.49 13.73 9.08
CA ASN A 57 8.54 12.71 9.10
C ASN A 57 8.12 11.42 9.79
N GLU A 58 7.33 11.51 10.88
CA GLU A 58 6.77 10.34 11.55
C GLU A 58 5.71 9.65 10.69
N ILE A 59 4.91 10.42 9.95
CA ILE A 59 3.94 9.89 8.97
C ILE A 59 4.69 9.12 7.88
N TYR A 60 5.73 9.70 7.29
CA TYR A 60 6.56 9.05 6.27
C TYR A 60 7.18 7.75 6.78
N ALA A 61 7.74 7.78 7.99
CA ALA A 61 8.26 6.57 8.63
C ALA A 61 7.17 5.53 8.90
N GLY A 62 5.95 5.96 9.23
CA GLY A 62 4.77 5.12 9.39
C GLY A 62 4.39 4.41 8.09
N TYR A 63 4.28 5.14 6.99
CA TYR A 63 3.95 4.56 5.69
C TYR A 63 5.02 3.57 5.20
N ARG A 64 6.30 3.85 5.42
CA ARG A 64 7.38 2.87 5.17
C ARG A 64 7.14 1.55 5.90
N LYS A 65 6.71 1.60 7.18
CA LYS A 65 6.43 0.39 7.97
C LYS A 65 5.18 -0.34 7.47
N VAL A 66 4.11 0.40 7.14
CA VAL A 66 2.87 -0.16 6.60
C VAL A 66 3.12 -0.85 5.26
N HIS A 67 3.80 -0.17 4.33
CA HIS A 67 4.17 -0.72 3.02
C HIS A 67 4.99 -2.01 3.16
N LYS A 68 5.99 -2.00 4.06
CA LYS A 68 6.78 -3.21 4.36
C LYS A 68 5.93 -4.33 4.95
N GLY A 69 4.93 -4.00 5.76
CA GLY A 69 3.94 -4.95 6.25
C GLY A 69 3.18 -5.63 5.11
N TYR A 70 2.63 -4.84 4.18
CA TYR A 70 1.95 -5.36 3.00
C TYR A 70 2.88 -6.21 2.11
N ALA A 71 4.09 -5.74 1.83
CA ALA A 71 5.08 -6.52 1.07
C ALA A 71 5.43 -7.85 1.75
N ASN A 72 5.42 -7.92 3.08
CA ASN A 72 5.69 -9.18 3.79
C ASN A 72 4.56 -10.21 3.69
N MET A 73 3.35 -9.76 3.40
CA MET A 73 2.15 -10.60 3.33
C MET A 73 1.65 -10.84 1.90
N SER A 74 2.20 -10.12 0.91
CA SER A 74 1.73 -10.12 -0.49
C SER A 74 1.76 -11.49 -1.18
N GLU A 75 2.70 -12.36 -0.80
CA GLU A 75 2.78 -13.72 -1.35
C GLU A 75 1.54 -14.55 -1.00
N THR A 76 1.05 -14.43 0.24
CA THR A 76 -0.09 -15.22 0.73
C THR A 76 -1.42 -14.51 0.63
N ASP A 77 -1.42 -13.18 0.54
CA ASP A 77 -2.62 -12.35 0.58
C ASP A 77 -2.62 -11.34 -0.57
N ILE A 78 -3.54 -11.52 -1.52
CA ILE A 78 -3.68 -10.67 -2.70
C ILE A 78 -4.10 -9.24 -2.34
N GLU A 79 -4.82 -9.05 -1.23
CA GLU A 79 -5.21 -7.72 -0.75
C GLU A 79 -3.97 -6.93 -0.31
N CYS A 80 -3.04 -7.60 0.38
CA CYS A 80 -1.76 -7.00 0.74
C CYS A 80 -0.95 -6.63 -0.52
N LEU A 81 -0.96 -7.45 -1.57
CA LEU A 81 -0.31 -7.11 -2.84
C LEU A 81 -0.92 -5.84 -3.46
N LYS A 82 -2.24 -5.77 -3.58
CA LYS A 82 -2.95 -4.60 -4.15
C LYS A 82 -2.63 -3.32 -3.40
N ARG A 83 -2.66 -3.35 -2.07
CA ARG A 83 -2.39 -2.18 -1.22
C ARG A 83 -0.93 -1.76 -1.25
N GLY A 84 0.00 -2.73 -1.24
CA GLY A 84 1.42 -2.44 -1.42
C GLY A 84 1.69 -1.78 -2.76
N LEU A 85 1.12 -2.33 -3.83
CA LEU A 85 1.22 -1.77 -5.18
C LEU A 85 0.62 -0.36 -5.26
N PHE A 86 -0.56 -0.14 -4.67
CA PHE A 86 -1.18 1.18 -4.61
C PHE A 86 -0.27 2.19 -3.90
N ILE A 87 0.26 1.88 -2.72
CA ILE A 87 1.13 2.79 -1.96
C ILE A 87 2.38 3.16 -2.78
N GLN A 88 2.99 2.19 -3.45
CA GLN A 88 4.17 2.41 -4.30
C GLN A 88 3.86 3.25 -5.55
N TRP A 89 2.71 3.02 -6.18
CA TRP A 89 2.27 3.82 -7.31
C TRP A 89 1.94 5.26 -6.86
N TYR A 90 1.16 5.40 -5.79
CA TYR A 90 0.67 6.67 -5.29
C TYR A 90 1.79 7.57 -4.73
N SER A 91 2.85 6.99 -4.16
CA SER A 91 4.03 7.75 -3.73
C SER A 91 4.80 8.40 -4.88
N MET A 92 4.60 7.90 -6.11
CA MET A 92 5.30 8.37 -7.31
C MET A 92 4.44 9.31 -8.16
N THR A 93 3.12 9.21 -8.05
CA THR A 93 2.19 9.98 -8.90
C THR A 93 1.63 11.22 -8.22
N GLU A 94 1.72 11.33 -6.90
CA GLU A 94 1.16 12.45 -6.14
C GLU A 94 2.19 13.08 -5.19
N PRO A 95 2.08 14.39 -4.89
CA PRO A 95 2.96 15.06 -3.95
C PRO A 95 2.91 14.45 -2.54
N ASN A 96 4.08 14.19 -1.96
CA ASN A 96 4.24 13.51 -0.67
C ASN A 96 3.56 14.23 0.52
N TYR A 97 3.43 15.57 0.47
CA TYR A 97 2.78 16.36 1.51
C TYR A 97 1.25 16.25 1.46
N LEU A 98 0.68 15.83 0.33
CA LEU A 98 -0.75 15.56 0.18
C LEU A 98 -1.09 14.11 0.56
N THR A 99 -0.22 13.18 0.20
CA THR A 99 -0.48 11.74 0.42
C THR A 99 0.00 11.25 1.78
N GLY A 100 1.01 11.90 2.36
CA GLY A 100 1.72 11.39 3.52
C GLY A 100 2.69 10.26 3.17
N ILE A 101 2.91 10.00 1.89
CA ILE A 101 3.78 8.94 1.40
C ILE A 101 5.00 9.56 0.73
N ALA A 102 6.17 9.38 1.35
CA ALA A 102 7.46 9.74 0.77
C ALA A 102 8.22 8.49 0.32
N GLU A 103 9.55 8.54 0.32
CA GLU A 103 10.40 7.42 -0.07
C GLU A 103 10.10 6.15 0.73
N LEU A 104 9.92 5.05 0.01
CA LEU A 104 9.61 3.72 0.52
C LEU A 104 10.86 2.86 0.70
N ASP A 105 10.73 1.76 1.43
CA ASP A 105 11.78 0.74 1.55
C ASP A 105 11.95 0.02 0.21
N LYS A 106 13.13 0.18 -0.42
CA LYS A 106 13.43 -0.39 -1.75
C LYS A 106 13.22 -1.90 -1.84
N ASN A 107 13.55 -2.65 -0.79
CA ASN A 107 13.37 -4.10 -0.79
C ASN A 107 11.89 -4.48 -0.74
N ALA A 108 11.08 -3.71 0.00
CA ALA A 108 9.63 -3.87 -0.01
C ALA A 108 9.04 -3.55 -1.39
N GLU A 109 9.50 -2.50 -2.07
CA GLU A 109 9.06 -2.16 -3.42
C GLU A 109 9.36 -3.32 -4.40
N LEU A 110 10.61 -3.79 -4.41
CA LEU A 110 11.05 -4.90 -5.25
C LEU A 110 10.24 -6.17 -4.99
N LYS A 111 9.90 -6.44 -3.72
CA LYS A 111 9.10 -7.61 -3.35
C LYS A 111 7.67 -7.53 -3.89
N ILE A 112 7.03 -6.37 -3.83
CA ILE A 112 5.70 -6.15 -4.41
C ILE A 112 5.73 -6.39 -5.91
N ILE A 113 6.70 -5.81 -6.62
CA ILE A 113 6.82 -5.96 -8.08
C ILE A 113 7.12 -7.41 -8.48
N THR A 114 8.00 -8.09 -7.75
CA THR A 114 8.34 -9.49 -8.01
C THR A 114 7.11 -10.39 -7.81
N GLU A 115 6.34 -10.18 -6.74
CA GLU A 115 5.13 -10.96 -6.48
C GLU A 115 4.02 -10.67 -7.50
N LEU A 116 3.87 -9.42 -7.93
CA LEU A 116 2.97 -9.05 -9.02
C LEU A 116 3.30 -9.81 -10.31
N LYS A 117 4.58 -9.78 -10.73
CA LYS A 117 5.04 -10.51 -11.92
C LYS A 117 4.80 -12.01 -11.81
N LYS A 118 5.17 -12.61 -10.68
CA LYS A 118 4.95 -14.04 -10.40
C LYS A 118 3.47 -14.43 -10.54
N ARG A 119 2.55 -13.61 -10.03
CA ARG A 119 1.10 -13.90 -10.14
C ARG A 119 0.56 -13.73 -11.55
N ILE A 120 1.04 -12.74 -12.30
CA ILE A 120 0.70 -12.57 -13.71
C ILE A 120 1.16 -13.80 -14.51
N ASP A 121 2.41 -14.23 -14.33
CA ASP A 121 2.98 -15.38 -15.05
C ASP A 121 2.26 -16.69 -14.73
N GLN A 122 1.74 -16.82 -13.51
CA GLN A 122 0.98 -17.99 -13.08
C GLN A 122 -0.52 -17.89 -13.35
N ASN A 123 -0.99 -16.81 -13.99
CA ASN A 123 -2.41 -16.50 -14.18
C ASN A 123 -3.23 -16.55 -12.87
N LYS A 124 -2.66 -16.07 -11.76
CA LYS A 124 -3.25 -16.03 -10.40
C LYS A 124 -3.65 -14.61 -9.96
N THR A 125 -3.96 -13.75 -10.93
CA THR A 125 -4.47 -12.40 -10.69
C THR A 125 -6.00 -12.40 -10.65
N ASP A 126 -6.59 -11.54 -9.83
CA ASP A 126 -8.04 -11.31 -9.85
C ASP A 126 -8.38 -10.10 -10.74
N ASN A 127 -9.66 -9.97 -11.11
CA ASN A 127 -10.13 -8.88 -11.98
C ASN A 127 -9.83 -7.50 -11.38
N GLU A 128 -9.90 -7.37 -10.06
CA GLU A 128 -9.61 -6.11 -9.36
C GLU A 128 -8.14 -5.70 -9.54
N LEU A 129 -7.19 -6.61 -9.33
CA LEU A 129 -5.77 -6.33 -9.52
C LEU A 129 -5.44 -6.01 -10.99
N LYS A 130 -6.05 -6.73 -11.95
CA LYS A 130 -5.84 -6.43 -13.38
C LYS A 130 -6.36 -5.04 -13.74
N TRP A 131 -7.55 -4.68 -13.26
CA TRP A 131 -8.16 -3.37 -13.46
C TRP A 131 -7.30 -2.25 -12.85
N MET A 132 -6.85 -2.42 -11.61
CA MET A 132 -5.93 -1.50 -10.95
C MET A 132 -4.62 -1.33 -11.73
N LEU A 133 -4.01 -2.44 -12.16
CA LEU A 133 -2.74 -2.41 -12.90
C LEU A 133 -2.88 -1.67 -14.22
N ASN A 134 -3.96 -1.93 -14.98
CA ASN A 134 -4.23 -1.20 -16.22
C ASN A 134 -4.31 0.31 -16.00
N HIS A 135 -4.98 0.74 -14.92
CA HIS A 135 -5.04 2.15 -14.53
C HIS A 135 -3.65 2.70 -14.21
N TYR A 136 -2.86 1.99 -13.40
CA TYR A 136 -1.52 2.43 -13.00
C TYR A 136 -0.55 2.53 -14.18
N LEU A 137 -0.70 1.68 -15.19
CA LEU A 137 0.09 1.71 -16.42
C LEU A 137 -0.19 2.91 -17.33
N ASN A 138 -1.11 3.81 -16.96
CA ASN A 138 -1.21 5.13 -17.58
C ASN A 138 -0.01 6.04 -17.20
N TRP A 139 0.71 5.73 -16.12
CA TRP A 139 1.93 6.43 -15.68
C TRP A 139 3.15 5.52 -15.86
N ASP A 140 3.61 5.37 -17.10
CA ASP A 140 4.69 4.47 -17.50
C ASP A 140 6.00 4.65 -16.68
N PHE A 141 6.33 5.88 -16.31
CA PHE A 141 7.53 6.20 -15.51
C PHE A 141 7.56 5.49 -14.15
N VAL A 142 6.40 5.17 -13.56
CA VAL A 142 6.31 4.48 -12.27
C VAL A 142 6.95 3.09 -12.37
N PHE A 143 6.74 2.40 -13.49
CA PHE A 143 7.24 1.04 -13.71
C PHE A 143 8.58 1.01 -14.44
N ALA A 144 9.01 2.12 -15.06
CA ALA A 144 10.28 2.20 -15.77
C ALA A 144 11.49 1.78 -14.93
N ARG A 145 11.50 2.12 -13.63
CA ARG A 145 12.57 1.76 -12.69
C ARG A 145 12.63 0.27 -12.31
N PHE A 146 11.66 -0.54 -12.74
CA PHE A 146 11.61 -1.98 -12.47
C PHE A 146 11.72 -2.85 -13.74
N LYS A 147 12.03 -2.24 -14.89
CA LYS A 147 12.13 -2.94 -16.20
C LYS A 147 13.11 -4.11 -16.21
N ASN A 148 14.11 -4.11 -15.33
CA ASN A 148 15.07 -5.21 -15.16
C ASN A 148 14.47 -6.44 -14.43
N ILE A 149 13.29 -6.30 -13.83
CA ILE A 149 12.63 -7.34 -13.03
C ILE A 149 11.34 -7.78 -13.70
N ALA A 150 10.55 -6.80 -14.16
CA ALA A 150 9.28 -7.05 -14.78
C ALA A 150 8.96 -5.97 -15.81
N GLU A 151 8.40 -6.39 -16.93
CA GLU A 151 7.73 -5.53 -17.88
C GLU A 151 6.24 -5.85 -17.84
N PHE A 152 5.42 -4.84 -17.57
CA PHE A 152 3.97 -4.97 -17.49
C PHE A 152 3.35 -4.30 -18.71
N LYS A 153 2.34 -4.94 -19.28
CA LYS A 153 1.57 -4.43 -20.42
C LYS A 153 0.12 -4.32 -20.01
N LYS A 154 -0.58 -3.34 -20.58
CA LYS A 154 -2.02 -3.23 -20.40
C LYS A 154 -2.69 -4.46 -21.01
N ASP A 155 -3.70 -4.97 -20.32
CA ASP A 155 -4.57 -6.03 -20.82
C ASP A 155 -5.82 -5.38 -21.43
N GLU A 156 -5.96 -5.47 -22.75
CA GLU A 156 -7.08 -4.87 -23.50
C GLU A 156 -8.45 -5.48 -23.12
N ASN A 157 -8.46 -6.68 -22.52
CA ASN A 157 -9.66 -7.40 -22.15
C ASN A 157 -10.01 -7.24 -20.65
N VAL A 158 -9.42 -6.25 -19.97
CA VAL A 158 -9.74 -5.96 -18.58
C VAL A 158 -11.20 -5.56 -18.42
N VAL A 159 -11.86 -6.23 -17.48
CA VAL A 159 -13.21 -5.86 -17.07
C VAL A 159 -13.16 -4.50 -16.38
N ASP A 160 -13.91 -3.52 -16.90
CA ASP A 160 -14.06 -2.24 -16.23
C ASP A 160 -14.98 -2.39 -15.01
N LEU A 161 -14.43 -2.06 -13.84
CA LEU A 161 -15.12 -2.18 -12.57
C LEU A 161 -15.68 -0.83 -12.05
N THR A 162 -15.61 0.25 -12.83
CA THR A 162 -16.12 1.58 -12.44
C THR A 162 -17.60 1.59 -12.08
N ASN A 163 -18.43 0.79 -12.76
CA ASN A 163 -19.87 0.74 -12.53
C ASN A 163 -20.31 -0.35 -11.53
N ILE A 164 -19.36 -1.12 -11.01
CA ILE A 164 -19.64 -2.15 -10.01
C ILE A 164 -19.48 -1.52 -8.63
N LYS A 165 -20.42 -1.81 -7.72
CA LYS A 165 -20.33 -1.41 -6.32
C LYS A 165 -19.23 -2.21 -5.61
N LEU A 166 -17.98 -1.94 -5.96
CA LEU A 166 -16.81 -2.55 -5.34
C LEU A 166 -16.81 -2.18 -3.85
N LYS A 167 -16.50 -3.16 -3.01
CA LYS A 167 -16.36 -2.96 -1.56
C LYS A 167 -15.01 -2.29 -1.28
N MET A 168 -14.90 -1.00 -1.58
CA MET A 168 -13.70 -0.18 -1.30
C MET A 168 -13.68 0.39 0.13
N VAL A 169 -14.73 0.16 0.91
CA VAL A 169 -14.82 0.55 2.32
C VAL A 169 -13.80 -0.23 3.14
N ASN A 170 -13.17 0.43 4.14
CA ASN A 170 -12.15 -0.15 5.02
C ASN A 170 -10.90 -0.66 4.29
N ARG A 171 -10.55 -0.04 3.16
CA ARG A 171 -9.34 -0.33 2.38
C ARG A 171 -8.25 0.73 2.46
N GLY A 172 -8.20 1.44 3.59
CA GLY A 172 -7.22 2.51 3.81
C GLY A 172 -7.30 3.59 2.73
N GLN A 173 -6.16 4.18 2.39
CA GLN A 173 -6.05 5.24 1.40
C GLN A 173 -6.34 4.72 -0.02
N MET A 174 -6.01 3.46 -0.31
CA MET A 174 -6.38 2.80 -1.57
C MET A 174 -7.89 2.84 -1.79
N GLY A 175 -8.67 2.48 -0.77
CA GLY A 175 -10.13 2.51 -0.83
C GLY A 175 -10.69 3.91 -1.02
N ILE A 176 -10.13 4.90 -0.33
CA ILE A 176 -10.52 6.32 -0.44
C ILE A 176 -10.28 6.82 -1.86
N TYR A 177 -9.09 6.55 -2.41
CA TYR A 177 -8.71 6.94 -3.76
C TYR A 177 -9.65 6.32 -4.81
N TRP A 178 -9.84 5.00 -4.78
CA TRP A 178 -10.69 4.33 -5.78
C TRP A 178 -12.16 4.71 -5.68
N ASN A 179 -12.69 4.92 -4.47
CA ASN A 179 -14.03 5.50 -4.29
C ASN A 179 -14.15 6.89 -4.93
N SER A 180 -13.10 7.71 -4.86
CA SER A 180 -13.10 9.03 -5.48
C SER A 180 -13.14 8.96 -7.02
N ILE A 181 -12.49 7.96 -7.62
CA ILE A 181 -12.54 7.73 -9.07
C ILE A 181 -13.92 7.22 -9.49
N ILE A 182 -14.39 6.15 -8.84
CA ILE A 182 -15.67 5.51 -9.15
C ILE A 182 -16.82 6.51 -9.04
N SER A 183 -16.84 7.34 -7.99
CA SER A 183 -17.88 8.35 -7.79
C SER A 183 -17.84 9.51 -8.80
N ARG A 184 -16.69 9.79 -9.43
CA ARG A 184 -16.56 10.80 -10.51
C ARG A 184 -17.08 10.25 -11.85
N VAL A 185 -16.81 8.99 -12.15
CA VAL A 185 -17.27 8.33 -13.38
C VAL A 185 -18.80 8.25 -13.42
N GLY A 186 -19.45 7.94 -12.28
CA GLY A 186 -20.91 7.99 -12.15
C GLY A 186 -21.54 9.39 -12.32
N LYS A 187 -20.74 10.46 -12.39
CA LYS A 187 -21.17 11.85 -12.59
C LYS A 187 -20.79 12.44 -13.96
N GLY A 188 -20.32 11.62 -14.90
CA GLY A 188 -20.11 12.04 -16.29
C GLY A 188 -18.95 13.03 -16.50
N LYS A 189 -17.90 12.98 -15.67
CA LYS A 189 -16.65 13.72 -15.93
C LYS A 189 -15.45 12.79 -15.87
N SER A 190 -14.89 12.49 -17.04
CA SER A 190 -13.54 11.96 -17.17
C SER A 190 -12.53 12.94 -16.56
N PRO A 191 -11.51 12.49 -15.80
CA PRO A 191 -10.40 13.35 -15.44
C PRO A 191 -9.55 13.69 -16.68
N PRO A 192 -8.81 14.81 -16.67
CA PRO A 192 -7.83 15.14 -17.71
C PRO A 192 -6.68 14.11 -17.77
#